data_AF-A0A348NQ96-F1
#
_entry.id   AF-A0A348NQ96-F1
#
_cell.length_a   1.000
_cell.length_b   1.000
_cell.length_c   1.000
_cell.angle_alpha   90.00
_cell.angle_beta   90.00
_cell.angle_gamma   90.00
#
_symmetry.space_group_name_H-M   'P 1'
#
loop_
_entity.id
_entity.type
_entity.pdbx_description
1 polymer ?
#
loop_
_entity_poly.entity_id
_entity_poly.type
_entity_poly.pdbx_seq_one_letter_code
_entity_poly.pdbx_strand_id
1 'polypeptide(L)' 'MINAEENEKIKQLLATTASAAQQKQALSWLADYCEESYILNLPPSTAALAALSKFSNKTKADSVLRRRAAIIVKQYKLR' A
#
# COMPACT_ATOMS: atom_id res chain seq x y z
N MET A 1 -12.27 11.34 -1.04
CA MET A 1 -11.92 11.31 -2.49
C MET A 1 -10.63 10.54 -2.61
N ILE A 2 -10.58 9.48 -3.42
CA ILE A 2 -9.31 8.78 -3.69
C ILE A 2 -8.52 9.65 -4.68
N ASN A 3 -7.28 9.98 -4.37
CA ASN A 3 -6.42 10.75 -5.28
C ASN A 3 -6.14 9.90 -6.55
N ALA A 4 -6.07 10.52 -7.73
CA ALA A 4 -5.81 9.82 -8.98
C ALA A 4 -4.50 9.01 -8.92
N GLU A 5 -3.47 9.59 -8.28
CA GLU A 5 -2.17 8.94 -8.08
C GLU A 5 -2.25 7.75 -7.12
N GLU A 6 -3.01 7.88 -6.03
CA GLU A 6 -3.28 6.77 -5.10
C GLU A 6 -3.90 5.58 -5.82
N ASN A 7 -4.92 5.83 -6.65
CA ASN A 7 -5.57 4.80 -7.44
C ASN A 7 -4.62 4.11 -8.43
N GLU A 8 -3.72 4.87 -9.05
CA GLU A 8 -2.70 4.32 -9.94
C GLU A 8 -1.75 3.38 -9.19
N LYS A 9 -1.23 3.82 -8.04
CA LYS A 9 -0.32 3.00 -7.24
C LYS A 9 -1.00 1.76 -6.67
N ILE A 10 -2.28 1.85 -6.27
CA ILE A 10 -3.08 0.68 -5.89
C ILE A 10 -3.18 -0.33 -7.04
N LYS A 11 -3.50 0.14 -8.26
CA LYS A 11 -3.59 -0.73 -9.45
C LYS A 11 -2.24 -1.39 -9.74
N GLN A 12 -1.15 -0.62 -9.70
CA GLN A 12 0.21 -1.13 -9.94
C GLN A 12 0.63 -2.16 -8.87
N LEU A 13 0.33 -1.91 -7.59
CA LEU A 13 0.63 -2.84 -6.50
C LEU A 13 -0.11 -4.18 -6.67
N LEU A 14 -1.39 -4.13 -7.07
CA LEU A 14 -2.24 -5.31 -7.14
C LEU A 14 -2.18 -6.04 -8.50
N ALA A 15 -1.64 -5.40 -9.53
CA ALA A 15 -1.53 -5.98 -10.87
C ALA A 15 -0.84 -7.36 -10.86
N THR A 16 -1.37 -8.27 -11.65
CA THR A 16 -0.83 -9.63 -11.84
C THR A 16 0.39 -9.62 -12.75
N THR A 17 0.46 -8.66 -13.67
CA THR A 17 1.55 -8.48 -14.64
C THR A 17 2.66 -7.56 -14.15
N ALA A 18 2.48 -6.89 -13.00
CA ALA A 18 3.50 -6.00 -12.47
C ALA A 18 4.74 -6.76 -12.01
N SER A 19 5.92 -6.25 -12.36
CA SER A 19 7.19 -6.78 -11.87
C SER A 19 7.36 -6.52 -10.37
N ALA A 20 8.25 -7.27 -9.72
CA ALA A 20 8.58 -7.04 -8.32
C ALA A 20 9.10 -5.60 -8.06
N ALA A 21 9.84 -5.03 -9.02
CA ALA A 21 10.30 -3.65 -8.95
C ALA A 21 9.13 -2.65 -8.99
N GLN A 22 8.16 -2.86 -9.89
CA GLN A 22 6.96 -2.03 -9.97
C GLN A 22 6.11 -2.13 -8.71
N GLN A 23 5.95 -3.34 -8.15
CA GLN A 23 5.24 -3.55 -6.89
C GLN A 23 5.97 -2.89 -5.72
N LYS A 24 7.31 -2.98 -5.67
CA LYS A 24 8.13 -2.31 -4.64
C LYS A 24 7.98 -0.80 -4.69
N GLN A 25 8.00 -0.21 -5.90
CA GLN A 25 7.83 1.22 -6.08
C GLN A 25 6.44 1.68 -5.62
N ALA A 26 5.39 0.98 -6.04
CA ALA A 26 4.02 1.28 -5.62
C ALA A 26 3.84 1.11 -4.10
N LEU A 27 4.45 0.08 -3.51
CA LEU A 27 4.43 -0.16 -2.07
C LEU A 27 5.11 0.98 -1.30
N SER A 28 6.29 1.44 -1.74
CA SER A 28 6.98 2.56 -1.09
C SER A 28 6.12 3.83 -1.16
N TRP A 29 5.61 4.18 -2.34
CA TRP A 29 4.77 5.38 -2.48
C TRP A 29 3.52 5.33 -1.58
N LEU A 30 2.84 4.18 -1.50
CA LEU A 30 1.68 4.01 -0.63
C LEU A 30 2.05 4.06 0.86
N ALA A 31 3.27 3.64 1.23
CA ALA A 31 3.76 3.78 2.59
C ALA A 31 3.96 5.25 2.96
N ASP A 32 4.62 6.01 2.09
CA ASP A 32 4.89 7.44 2.26
C ASP A 32 3.56 8.21 2.34
N TYR A 33 2.60 7.89 1.48
CA TYR A 33 1.26 8.49 1.50
C TYR A 33 0.50 8.24 2.83
N CYS A 34 0.59 7.03 3.38
CA CYS A 34 0.01 6.72 4.69
C CYS A 34 0.75 7.48 5.82
N GLU A 35 2.08 7.61 5.72
CA GLU A 35 2.90 8.33 6.69
C GLU A 35 2.62 9.84 6.69
N GLU A 36 2.54 10.46 5.51
CA GLU A 36 2.18 11.88 5.37
C GLU A 36 0.80 12.16 5.97
N SER A 37 -0.19 11.31 5.66
CA SER A 37 -1.52 11.41 6.25
C SER A 37 -1.46 11.31 7.78
N TYR A 38 -0.62 10.42 8.31
CA TYR A 38 -0.41 10.27 9.75
C TYR A 38 0.22 11.53 10.38
N ILE A 39 1.29 12.06 9.78
CA ILE A 39 1.99 13.27 10.25
C ILE A 39 1.05 14.47 10.26
N LEU A 40 0.21 14.60 9.23
CA LEU A 40 -0.74 15.71 9.07
C LEU A 40 -2.03 15.53 9.88
N ASN A 41 -2.16 14.47 10.68
CA ASN A 41 -3.39 14.11 11.41
C ASN A 41 -4.63 14.04 10.51
N LEU A 42 -4.44 13.61 9.26
CA LEU A 42 -5.53 13.38 8.33
C LEU A 42 -6.12 11.98 8.55
N PRO A 43 -7.39 11.75 8.19
CA PRO A 43 -7.98 10.42 8.19
C PRO A 43 -7.17 9.46 7.31
N PRO A 44 -6.86 8.23 7.77
CA PRO A 44 -6.13 7.28 6.97
C PRO A 44 -6.92 6.89 5.73
N SER A 45 -6.24 6.73 4.59
CA SER A 45 -6.92 6.25 3.39
C SER A 45 -7.31 4.78 3.52
N THR A 46 -8.61 4.54 3.58
CA THR A 46 -9.18 3.19 3.63
C THR A 46 -8.87 2.39 2.37
N ALA A 47 -8.76 3.05 1.21
CA ALA A 47 -8.44 2.40 -0.06
C ALA A 47 -7.00 1.91 -0.10
N ALA A 48 -6.03 2.77 0.26
CA ALA A 48 -4.63 2.38 0.37
C ALA A 48 -4.43 1.23 1.37
N LEU A 49 -5.00 1.34 2.58
CA LEU A 49 -4.88 0.30 3.61
C LEU A 49 -5.52 -1.03 3.17
N ALA A 50 -6.67 -0.99 2.50
CA ALA A 50 -7.31 -2.19 1.96
C ALA A 50 -6.45 -2.84 0.87
N ALA A 51 -5.85 -2.05 -0.03
CA ALA A 51 -4.94 -2.55 -1.07
C ALA A 51 -3.68 -3.18 -0.48
N LEU A 52 -3.05 -2.53 0.50
CA LEU A 52 -1.87 -3.05 1.20
C LEU A 52 -2.19 -4.35 1.95
N SER A 53 -3.36 -4.43 2.60
CA SER A 53 -3.85 -5.64 3.26
C SER A 53 -4.12 -6.77 2.27
N LYS A 54 -4.69 -6.46 1.10
CA LYS A 54 -4.89 -7.44 0.03
C LYS A 54 -3.56 -7.94 -0.52
N PHE A 55 -2.59 -7.05 -0.71
CA PHE A 55 -1.26 -7.38 -1.20
C PHE A 55 -0.49 -8.27 -0.21
N SER A 56 -0.54 -7.99 1.09
CA SER A 56 0.16 -8.80 2.11
C SER A 56 -0.31 -10.26 2.14
N ASN A 57 -1.57 -10.51 1.79
CA ASN A 57 -2.17 -11.84 1.69
C ASN A 57 -1.95 -12.52 0.33
N LYS A 58 -1.37 -11.84 -0.67
CA LYS A 58 -1.17 -12.38 -2.02
C LYS A 58 -0.02 -13.39 -2.05
N THR A 59 -0.29 -14.68 -2.02
CA THR A 59 0.71 -15.75 -1.91
C THR A 59 1.77 -15.76 -3.01
N LYS A 60 1.41 -15.33 -4.23
CA LYS A 60 2.30 -15.26 -5.40
C LYS A 60 3.21 -14.02 -5.44
N ALA A 61 3.04 -13.08 -4.52
CA ALA A 61 3.90 -11.89 -4.44
C ALA A 61 5.15 -12.18 -3.61
N ASP A 62 6.18 -11.35 -3.81
CA ASP A 62 7.43 -11.43 -3.05
C ASP A 62 7.19 -11.39 -1.54
N SER A 63 7.79 -12.33 -0.80
CA SER A 63 7.55 -12.51 0.63
C SER A 63 7.98 -11.31 1.48
N VAL A 64 9.06 -10.61 1.09
CA VAL A 64 9.57 -9.42 1.79
C VAL A 64 8.62 -8.25 1.56
N LEU A 65 8.17 -8.04 0.33
CA LEU A 65 7.21 -6.99 0.00
C LEU A 65 5.87 -7.21 0.73
N ARG A 66 5.40 -8.45 0.81
CA ARG A 66 4.18 -8.81 1.56
C ARG A 66 4.30 -8.50 3.04
N ARG A 67 5.42 -8.88 3.66
CA ARG A 67 5.67 -8.60 5.08
C ARG A 67 5.71 -7.11 5.35
N ARG A 68 6.36 -6.33 4.48
CA ARG A 68 6.38 -4.87 4.57
C ARG A 68 4.97 -4.28 4.48
N ALA A 69 4.15 -4.73 3.53
CA ALA A 69 2.75 -4.28 3.42
C ALA A 69 1.93 -4.58 4.69
N ALA A 70 2.10 -5.76 5.30
CA ALA A 70 1.43 -6.11 6.56
C ALA A 70 1.83 -5.18 7.71
N ILE A 71 3.11 -4.81 7.81
CA ILE A 71 3.61 -3.88 8.83
C ILE A 71 2.97 -2.50 8.65
N ILE A 72 2.95 -1.97 7.42
CA ILE A 72 2.33 -0.68 7.10
C ILE A 72 0.84 -0.68 7.49
N VAL A 73 0.10 -1.73 7.13
CA VAL A 73 -1.32 -1.85 7.51
C VAL A 73 -1.47 -1.83 9.03
N LYS A 74 -0.65 -2.59 9.77
CA LYS A 74 -0.73 -2.62 11.23
C LYS A 74 -0.42 -1.26 11.85
N GLN A 75 0.59 -0.55 11.31
CA GLN A 75 1.02 0.75 11.81
C GLN A 75 -0.05 1.83 11.63
N TYR A 76 -0.74 1.86 10.49
CA TYR A 76 -1.65 2.96 10.13
C TYR A 76 -3.14 2.63 10.26
N LYS A 77 -3.53 1.37 10.50
CA LYS A 77 -4.93 0.96 10.75
C LYS A 77 -5.39 1.17 12.20
N LEU A 78 -4.47 1.33 13.16
CA LEU A 78 -4.76 1.42 14.60
C LEU A 78 -5.07 2.84 15.10
N ARG A 79 -5.36 3.79 14.21
CA ARG A 79 -5.81 5.13 14.57
C ARG A 79 -7.33 5.23 14.48
#